data_AF-A0A8H4FJZ0-F1
#
_entry.id   AF-A0A8H4FJZ0-F1
#
_cell.length_a   1.000
_cell.length_b   1.000
_cell.length_c   1.000
_cell.angle_alpha   90.00
_cell.angle_beta   90.00
_cell.angle_gamma   90.00
#
_symmetry.space_group_name_H-M   'P 1'
#
loop_
_entity.id
_entity.type
_entity.pdbx_description
1 polymer ?
#
loop_
_entity_poly.entity_id
_entity_poly.type
_entity_poly.pdbx_seq_one_letter_code
_entity_poly.pdbx_strand_id
1 'polypeptide(L)'
;DLKAAVIPASPDHLTMASRLARSAVGANLLRPTLARRALPAISASVSGARNASNVPAEDPKKKAQSIVDALPGNSILSKTAILSSSAALSVYAISNEYYVVNEETVVAFCLLAVWGGLIKYGGPMYSEWAEAQANKIKGLLNQARADHTQAVKGRIEDVKQMSSVVEITKSLFEVSKETAKLEAEAYEQEQKTAIAAEAKAVLDSWVRYEGQVKQRQQKELAESIIAKVTKELENPKVLQQILQQSVADVESKKQCPAPTSPSSEVPRTSFY
;
A
#
# COMPACT_ATOMS: atom_id res chain seq x y z
N ASP A 1 12.38 40.62 -10.94
CA ASP A 1 11.68 41.24 -9.79
C ASP A 1 11.00 40.18 -8.94
N LEU A 2 11.63 39.74 -7.83
CA LEU A 2 11.42 40.22 -6.44
C LEU A 2 9.96 40.02 -6.01
N LYS A 3 9.55 38.93 -5.33
CA LYS A 3 9.86 38.41 -3.97
C LYS A 3 9.38 39.31 -2.82
N ALA A 4 8.22 38.97 -2.23
CA ALA A 4 7.83 39.08 -0.81
C ALA A 4 6.43 38.39 -0.66
N ALA A 5 6.19 37.28 0.06
CA ALA A 5 6.35 36.93 1.49
C ALA A 5 5.20 37.40 2.40
N VAL A 6 4.88 36.56 3.42
CA VAL A 6 3.99 36.71 4.61
C VAL A 6 2.58 36.10 4.48
N ILE A 7 2.33 34.83 4.85
CA ILE A 7 2.03 34.19 6.18
C ILE A 7 0.56 34.39 6.68
N PRO A 8 -0.18 33.32 7.06
CA PRO A 8 -1.62 33.34 7.40
C PRO A 8 -1.92 33.47 8.90
N ALA A 9 -3.10 33.98 9.28
CA ALA A 9 -3.61 33.99 10.66
C ALA A 9 -5.13 33.73 10.75
N SER A 10 -5.50 32.96 11.78
CA SER A 10 -6.84 32.55 12.25
C SER A 10 -6.79 32.66 13.79
N PRO A 11 -7.90 32.57 14.56
CA PRO A 11 -9.07 33.45 14.63
C PRO A 11 -9.29 33.97 16.08
N ASP A 12 -9.62 35.25 16.29
CA ASP A 12 -10.00 35.77 17.61
C ASP A 12 -11.41 36.37 17.58
N HIS A 13 -12.36 35.76 18.31
CA HIS A 13 -13.65 36.39 18.61
C HIS A 13 -14.12 36.08 20.04
N LEU A 14 -13.90 37.09 20.88
CA LEU A 14 -14.77 37.59 21.96
C LEU A 14 -15.03 36.72 23.21
N THR A 15 -14.17 36.95 24.21
CA THR A 15 -14.51 37.46 25.55
C THR A 15 -15.99 37.44 25.98
N MET A 16 -16.33 36.52 26.90
CA MET A 16 -17.50 36.63 27.79
C MET A 16 -17.11 37.32 29.11
N ALA A 17 -17.77 38.45 29.40
CA ALA A 17 -17.74 39.14 30.69
C ALA A 17 -19.17 39.45 31.15
N SER A 18 -19.58 38.96 32.31
CA SER A 18 -20.71 39.42 33.17
C SER A 18 -21.10 38.29 34.13
N ARG A 19 -21.56 38.46 35.38
CA ARG A 19 -21.74 39.59 36.32
C ARG A 19 -21.80 38.93 37.71
N LEU A 20 -20.96 39.37 38.65
CA LEU A 20 -21.06 39.02 40.08
C LEU A 20 -22.18 39.85 40.71
N ALA A 21 -23.25 39.20 41.17
CA ALA A 21 -24.29 39.83 41.96
C ALA A 21 -24.05 39.55 43.46
N ARG A 22 -23.64 40.60 44.17
CA ARG A 22 -23.67 40.69 45.64
C ARG A 22 -25.10 40.98 46.08
N SER A 23 -25.65 40.19 46.99
CA SER A 23 -26.79 40.60 47.81
C SER A 23 -26.64 40.02 49.21
N ALA A 24 -26.48 40.92 50.17
CA ALA A 24 -26.52 40.66 51.60
C ALA A 24 -27.27 41.83 52.24
N VAL A 25 -28.53 41.61 52.63
CA VAL A 25 -29.28 42.41 53.63
C VAL A 25 -30.40 41.53 54.18
N GLY A 26 -30.58 41.51 55.51
CA GLY A 26 -31.89 41.22 56.10
C GLY A 26 -31.87 40.27 57.30
N ALA A 27 -31.48 40.80 58.46
CA ALA A 27 -31.70 40.16 59.75
C ALA A 27 -33.20 39.95 60.02
N ASN A 28 -33.58 38.76 60.51
CA ASN A 28 -34.79 38.57 61.31
C ASN A 28 -34.43 37.78 62.57
N LEU A 29 -34.19 38.54 63.64
CA LEU A 29 -34.24 38.07 65.02
C LEU A 29 -35.70 37.79 65.36
N LEU A 30 -36.10 36.53 65.49
CA LEU A 30 -37.32 36.15 66.21
C LEU A 30 -37.08 34.91 67.06
N ARG A 31 -36.80 35.18 68.34
CA ARG A 31 -36.98 34.27 69.47
C ARG A 31 -38.47 34.31 69.84
N PRO A 32 -39.13 33.17 70.05
CA PRO A 32 -39.87 33.07 71.31
C PRO A 32 -39.87 31.68 71.97
N THR A 33 -39.70 31.74 73.29
CA THR A 33 -40.41 30.98 74.35
C THR A 33 -40.46 29.45 74.34
N LEU A 34 -39.84 28.88 75.37
CA LEU A 34 -40.01 27.52 75.89
C LEU A 34 -41.49 27.14 76.10
N ALA A 35 -41.93 26.05 75.49
CA ALA A 35 -43.09 25.29 75.92
C ALA A 35 -42.61 24.04 76.68
N ARG A 36 -42.97 23.95 77.96
CA ARG A 36 -42.81 22.74 78.78
C ARG A 36 -43.94 21.74 78.44
N ARG A 37 -43.56 20.46 78.44
CA ARG A 37 -44.36 19.25 78.78
C ARG A 37 -45.06 18.52 77.62
N ALA A 38 -44.50 17.37 77.24
CA ALA A 38 -44.98 16.03 77.62
C ALA A 38 -44.09 14.96 76.97
N LEU A 39 -43.43 14.13 77.78
CA LEU A 39 -42.70 12.95 77.30
C LEU A 39 -43.72 11.82 77.07
N PRO A 40 -43.83 11.23 75.88
CA PRO A 40 -44.45 9.91 75.76
C PRO A 40 -43.47 8.88 76.33
N ALA A 41 -43.94 8.07 77.27
CA ALA A 41 -43.20 6.95 77.83
C ALA A 41 -42.85 5.95 76.70
N ILE A 42 -41.56 5.75 76.45
CA ILE A 42 -41.05 4.73 75.53
C ILE A 42 -41.16 3.39 76.26
N SER A 43 -42.26 2.67 76.02
CA SER A 43 -42.30 1.24 76.30
C SER A 43 -41.35 0.53 75.34
N ALA A 44 -40.14 0.22 75.81
CA ALA A 44 -39.17 -0.56 75.07
C ALA A 44 -39.64 -2.01 74.92
N SER A 45 -40.44 -2.29 73.89
CA SER A 45 -40.54 -3.64 73.36
C SER A 45 -39.23 -3.93 72.62
N VAL A 46 -38.38 -4.78 73.20
CA VAL A 46 -37.23 -5.41 72.52
C VAL A 46 -37.80 -6.29 71.40
N SER A 47 -38.06 -5.67 70.25
CA SER A 47 -38.26 -6.37 69.00
C SER A 47 -36.92 -6.34 68.28
N GLY A 48 -36.25 -7.49 68.18
CA GLY A 48 -35.03 -7.63 67.39
C GLY A 48 -35.27 -7.09 65.99
N ALA A 49 -34.51 -6.07 65.61
CA ALA A 49 -34.57 -5.48 64.29
C ALA A 49 -34.18 -6.54 63.26
N ARG A 50 -35.19 -7.06 62.55
CA ARG A 50 -34.99 -7.96 61.42
C ARG A 50 -34.63 -7.07 60.23
N ASN A 51 -33.36 -7.02 59.87
CA ASN A 51 -32.92 -6.38 58.65
C ASN A 51 -33.49 -7.14 57.44
N ALA A 52 -34.59 -6.65 56.89
CA ALA A 52 -35.14 -7.15 55.63
C ALA A 52 -34.36 -6.54 54.46
N SER A 53 -33.23 -7.14 54.09
CA SER A 53 -32.52 -6.76 52.86
C SER A 53 -33.23 -7.37 51.65
N ASN A 54 -33.73 -6.53 50.75
CA ASN A 54 -34.22 -6.94 49.44
C ASN A 54 -33.04 -7.27 48.50
N VAL A 55 -32.32 -8.35 48.82
CA VAL A 55 -31.26 -8.96 48.00
C VAL A 55 -31.60 -10.45 47.92
N PRO A 56 -31.42 -11.15 46.77
CA PRO A 56 -31.69 -12.57 46.66
C PRO A 56 -31.04 -13.32 47.83
N ALA A 57 -31.85 -14.01 48.64
CA ALA A 57 -31.38 -14.78 49.77
C ALA A 57 -30.55 -15.96 49.24
N GLU A 58 -29.24 -15.79 49.16
CA GLU A 58 -28.34 -16.91 48.89
C GLU A 58 -28.42 -17.93 50.02
N ASP A 59 -28.27 -19.21 49.66
CA ASP A 59 -28.30 -20.29 50.63
C ASP A 59 -27.30 -20.01 51.76
N PRO A 60 -27.73 -20.01 53.05
CA PRO A 60 -26.86 -19.72 54.17
C PRO A 60 -25.66 -20.68 54.25
N LYS A 61 -25.82 -21.89 53.71
CA LYS A 61 -24.74 -22.88 53.54
C LYS A 61 -23.61 -22.37 52.62
N LYS A 62 -23.95 -21.73 51.51
CA LYS A 62 -22.98 -21.22 50.52
C LYS A 62 -22.21 -20.02 51.07
N LYS A 63 -22.90 -19.12 51.78
CA LYS A 63 -22.23 -17.99 52.46
C LYS A 63 -21.30 -18.46 53.58
N ALA A 64 -21.74 -19.40 54.41
CA ALA A 64 -20.89 -19.97 55.45
C ALA A 64 -19.64 -20.65 54.87
N GLN A 65 -19.79 -21.39 53.76
CA GLN A 65 -18.65 -21.97 53.03
C GLN A 65 -17.69 -20.90 52.52
N SER A 66 -18.19 -19.82 51.90
CA SER A 66 -17.33 -18.72 51.43
C SER A 66 -16.53 -18.02 52.54
N ILE A 67 -17.09 -17.93 53.75
CA ILE A 67 -16.40 -17.35 54.92
C ILE A 67 -15.31 -18.31 55.42
N VAL A 68 -15.60 -19.61 55.46
CA VAL A 68 -14.63 -20.64 55.81
C VAL A 68 -13.50 -20.69 54.78
N ASP A 69 -13.82 -20.53 53.50
CA ASP A 69 -12.85 -20.56 52.40
C ASP A 69 -11.95 -19.34 52.37
N ALA A 70 -12.47 -18.15 52.73
CA ALA A 70 -11.70 -16.90 52.80
C ALA A 70 -10.64 -16.87 53.93
N LEU A 71 -10.69 -17.79 54.89
CA LEU A 71 -9.69 -17.87 55.96
C LEU A 71 -8.37 -18.49 55.47
N PRO A 72 -7.22 -17.95 55.89
CA PRO A 72 -5.92 -18.48 55.52
C PRO A 72 -5.73 -19.89 56.12
N GLY A 73 -5.36 -20.85 55.28
CA GLY A 73 -5.10 -22.23 55.68
C GLY A 73 -5.72 -23.25 54.71
N ASN A 74 -4.96 -24.28 54.34
CA ASN A 74 -5.37 -25.29 53.37
C ASN A 74 -6.11 -26.50 54.02
N SER A 75 -6.18 -26.55 55.36
CA SER A 75 -6.75 -27.68 56.10
C SER A 75 -8.04 -27.27 56.82
N ILE A 76 -9.07 -28.11 56.71
CA ILE A 76 -10.39 -27.90 57.36
C ILE A 76 -10.21 -27.73 58.88
N LEU A 77 -9.34 -28.54 59.50
CA LEU A 77 -9.02 -28.44 60.92
C LEU A 77 -8.45 -27.06 61.29
N SER A 78 -7.61 -26.46 60.44
CA SER A 78 -7.03 -25.15 60.68
C SER A 78 -8.08 -24.05 60.54
N LYS A 79 -8.94 -24.12 59.51
CA LYS A 79 -10.05 -23.17 59.32
C LYS A 79 -11.04 -23.22 60.50
N THR A 80 -11.40 -24.42 60.97
CA THR A 80 -12.27 -24.56 62.15
C THR A 80 -11.58 -24.14 63.42
N ALA A 81 -10.28 -24.43 63.58
CA ALA A 81 -9.50 -24.03 64.75
C ALA A 81 -9.35 -22.51 64.84
N ILE A 82 -9.10 -21.81 63.73
CA ILE A 82 -9.01 -20.33 63.73
C ILE A 82 -10.35 -19.71 64.11
N LEU A 83 -11.47 -20.18 63.55
CA LEU A 83 -12.80 -19.69 63.91
C LEU A 83 -13.16 -20.01 65.36
N SER A 84 -12.95 -21.24 65.81
CA SER A 84 -13.30 -21.64 67.17
C SER A 84 -12.40 -20.98 68.21
N SER A 85 -11.11 -20.85 67.94
CA SER A 85 -10.17 -20.15 68.85
C SER A 85 -10.45 -18.64 68.89
N SER A 86 -10.68 -17.97 67.76
CA SER A 86 -11.02 -16.55 67.75
C SER A 86 -12.35 -16.26 68.46
N ALA A 87 -13.35 -17.13 68.29
CA ALA A 87 -14.61 -17.04 69.03
C ALA A 87 -14.40 -17.28 70.53
N ALA A 88 -13.65 -18.31 70.92
CA ALA A 88 -13.35 -18.59 72.32
C ALA A 88 -12.54 -17.47 72.98
N LEU A 89 -11.54 -16.92 72.28
CA LEU A 89 -10.72 -15.81 72.75
C LEU A 89 -11.53 -14.52 72.89
N SER A 90 -12.44 -14.22 71.97
CA SER A 90 -13.29 -13.02 72.08
C SER A 90 -14.25 -13.12 73.26
N VAL A 91 -14.90 -14.27 73.47
CA VAL A 91 -15.75 -14.51 74.63
C VAL A 91 -14.94 -14.45 75.93
N TYR A 92 -13.75 -15.05 75.96
CA TYR A 92 -12.86 -14.99 77.12
C TYR A 92 -12.43 -13.56 77.45
N ALA A 93 -12.06 -12.76 76.43
CA ALA A 93 -11.64 -11.37 76.61
C ALA A 93 -12.77 -10.48 77.14
N ILE A 94 -14.00 -10.71 76.69
CA ILE A 94 -15.19 -9.99 77.19
C ILE A 94 -15.55 -10.47 78.60
N SER A 95 -15.55 -11.79 78.84
CA SER A 95 -15.96 -12.37 80.12
C SER A 95 -15.03 -12.04 81.27
N ASN A 96 -13.72 -11.86 81.00
CA ASN A 96 -12.72 -11.49 82.01
C ASN A 96 -12.39 -9.99 82.01
N GLU A 97 -13.19 -9.16 81.32
CA GLU A 97 -13.00 -7.71 81.27
C GLU A 97 -11.62 -7.26 80.73
N TYR A 98 -10.95 -8.13 79.97
CA TYR A 98 -9.68 -7.80 79.32
C TYR A 98 -9.89 -6.73 78.23
N TYR A 99 -11.10 -6.64 77.69
CA TYR A 99 -11.56 -5.56 76.81
C TYR A 99 -12.62 -4.71 77.52
N VAL A 100 -12.20 -3.53 78.00
CA VAL A 100 -13.11 -2.53 78.62
C VAL A 100 -13.67 -1.64 77.53
N VAL A 101 -15.00 -1.62 77.41
CA VAL A 101 -15.72 -0.74 76.47
C VAL A 101 -15.72 0.69 77.03
N ASN A 102 -14.71 1.47 76.67
CA ASN A 102 -14.58 2.87 77.03
C ASN A 102 -14.81 3.79 75.80
N GLU A 103 -14.70 5.11 75.97
CA GLU A 103 -14.86 6.11 74.91
C GLU A 103 -13.97 5.87 73.66
N GLU A 104 -12.79 5.27 73.84
CA GLU A 104 -11.88 4.95 72.73
C GLU A 104 -12.41 3.85 71.79
N THR A 105 -13.33 2.97 72.25
CA THR A 105 -13.87 1.91 71.39
C THR A 105 -14.81 2.45 70.32
N VAL A 106 -15.49 3.57 70.61
CA VAL A 106 -16.32 4.30 69.62
C VAL A 106 -15.42 4.92 68.55
N VAL A 107 -14.28 5.47 68.96
CA VAL A 107 -13.27 6.02 68.02
C VAL A 107 -12.67 4.90 67.16
N ALA A 108 -12.31 3.76 67.76
CA ALA A 108 -11.79 2.60 67.05
C ALA A 108 -12.81 2.05 66.03
N PHE A 109 -14.08 1.94 66.39
CA PHE A 109 -15.14 1.51 65.47
C PHE A 109 -15.31 2.47 64.29
N CYS A 110 -15.29 3.79 64.54
CA CYS A 110 -15.36 4.80 63.49
C CYS A 110 -14.16 4.69 62.52
N LEU A 111 -12.94 4.52 63.05
CA LEU A 111 -11.74 4.33 62.25
C LEU A 111 -11.84 3.06 61.39
N LEU A 112 -12.26 1.93 61.97
CA LEU A 112 -12.46 0.68 61.23
C LEU A 112 -13.54 0.79 60.15
N ALA A 113 -14.61 1.54 60.40
CA ALA A 113 -15.65 1.81 59.42
C ALA A 113 -15.13 2.64 58.24
N VAL A 114 -14.34 3.69 58.52
CA VAL A 114 -13.71 4.52 57.48
C VAL A 114 -12.71 3.71 56.67
N TRP A 115 -11.84 2.94 57.32
CA TRP A 115 -10.89 2.05 56.63
C TRP A 115 -11.60 0.97 55.83
N GLY A 116 -12.67 0.38 56.35
CA GLY A 116 -13.50 -0.60 55.64
C GLY A 116 -14.12 -0.01 54.38
N GLY A 117 -14.67 1.21 54.47
CA GLY A 117 -15.16 1.95 53.31
C GLY A 117 -14.06 2.27 52.30
N LEU A 118 -12.91 2.76 52.77
CA LEU A 118 -11.78 3.12 51.91
C LEU A 118 -11.20 1.91 51.18
N ILE A 119 -11.06 0.77 51.83
CA ILE A 119 -10.56 -0.45 51.17
C ILE A 119 -11.58 -0.97 50.15
N LYS A 120 -12.88 -0.94 50.48
CA LYS A 120 -13.94 -1.42 49.58
C LYS A 120 -14.08 -0.58 48.32
N TYR A 121 -14.03 0.74 48.44
CA TYR A 121 -14.22 1.66 47.30
C TYR A 121 -12.89 2.09 46.67
N GLY A 122 -11.86 2.33 47.47
CA GLY A 122 -10.54 2.74 47.01
C GLY A 122 -9.67 1.59 46.49
N GLY A 123 -9.86 0.36 46.99
CA GLY A 123 -9.15 -0.83 46.51
C GLY A 123 -9.29 -1.07 45.00
N PRO A 124 -10.52 -1.20 44.45
CA PRO A 124 -10.69 -1.42 43.01
C PRO A 124 -10.20 -0.22 42.17
N MET A 125 -10.50 1.01 42.59
CA MET A 125 -10.03 2.21 41.88
C MET A 125 -8.51 2.32 41.83
N TYR A 126 -7.82 2.01 42.93
CA TYR A 126 -6.36 2.02 42.96
C TYR A 126 -5.76 0.91 42.09
N SER A 127 -6.37 -0.29 42.09
CA SER A 127 -5.95 -1.40 41.24
C SER A 127 -6.06 -1.04 39.76
N GLU A 128 -7.19 -0.49 39.33
CA GLU A 128 -7.40 -0.06 37.94
C GLU A 128 -6.41 1.04 37.53
N TRP A 129 -6.17 2.02 38.41
CA TRP A 129 -5.18 3.07 38.17
C TRP A 129 -3.76 2.51 38.05
N ALA A 130 -3.39 1.58 38.94
CA ALA A 130 -2.07 0.94 38.93
C ALA A 130 -1.86 0.08 37.67
N GLU A 131 -2.88 -0.69 37.26
CA GLU A 131 -2.86 -1.47 36.03
C GLU A 131 -2.77 -0.58 34.79
N ALA A 132 -3.53 0.52 34.74
CA ALA A 132 -3.47 1.48 33.64
C ALA A 132 -2.06 2.09 33.48
N GLN A 133 -1.43 2.47 34.60
CA GLN A 133 -0.08 3.01 34.58
C GLN A 133 0.96 1.95 34.18
N ALA A 134 0.83 0.72 34.67
CA ALA A 134 1.69 -0.39 34.27
C ALA A 134 1.57 -0.68 32.77
N ASN A 135 0.35 -0.68 32.24
CA ASN A 135 0.09 -0.89 30.81
C ASN A 135 0.62 0.25 29.95
N LYS A 136 0.51 1.50 30.41
CA LYS A 136 1.09 2.67 29.72
C LYS A 136 2.62 2.56 29.62
N ILE A 137 3.28 2.21 30.71
CA ILE A 137 4.75 2.05 30.73
C ILE A 137 5.18 0.91 29.81
N LYS A 138 4.50 -0.25 29.90
CA LYS A 138 4.76 -1.39 29.00
C LYS A 138 4.53 -1.03 27.54
N GLY A 139 3.44 -0.32 27.23
CA GLY A 139 3.11 0.15 25.89
C GLY A 139 4.18 1.06 25.32
N LEU A 140 4.60 2.08 26.08
CA LEU A 140 5.65 3.00 25.66
C LEU A 140 6.98 2.29 25.45
N LEU A 141 7.35 1.34 26.33
CA LEU A 141 8.61 0.60 26.18
C LEU A 141 8.60 -0.31 24.95
N ASN A 142 7.48 -0.97 24.66
CA ASN A 142 7.33 -1.80 23.47
C ASN A 142 7.32 -0.95 22.19
N GLN A 143 6.63 0.19 22.21
CA GLN A 143 6.63 1.14 21.10
C GLN A 143 8.03 1.71 20.85
N ALA A 144 8.75 2.16 21.88
CA ALA A 144 10.11 2.65 21.74
C ALA A 144 11.07 1.60 21.16
N ARG A 145 10.92 0.32 21.54
CA ARG A 145 11.68 -0.79 20.95
C ARG A 145 11.34 -1.02 19.47
N ALA A 146 10.06 -0.94 19.12
CA ALA A 146 9.61 -1.06 17.73
C ALA A 146 10.13 0.11 16.89
N ASP A 147 9.96 1.34 17.37
CA ASP A 147 10.40 2.58 16.72
C ASP A 147 11.93 2.59 16.52
N HIS A 148 12.71 2.20 17.54
CA HIS A 148 14.16 2.10 17.40
C HIS A 148 14.56 1.03 16.37
N THR A 149 13.90 -0.12 16.38
CA THR A 149 14.16 -1.19 15.40
C THR A 149 13.80 -0.75 13.99
N GLN A 150 12.70 -0.04 13.81
CA GLN A 150 12.27 0.51 12.53
C GLN A 150 13.21 1.61 12.04
N ALA A 151 13.64 2.52 12.91
CA ALA A 151 14.61 3.56 12.57
C ALA A 151 15.96 2.96 12.15
N VAL A 152 16.45 1.94 12.86
CA VAL A 152 17.68 1.22 12.47
C VAL A 152 17.51 0.51 11.13
N LYS A 153 16.37 -0.16 10.89
CA LYS A 153 16.07 -0.77 9.59
C LYS A 153 16.03 0.25 8.45
N GLY A 154 15.40 1.41 8.67
CA GLY A 154 15.37 2.50 7.70
C GLY A 154 16.78 2.97 7.34
N ARG A 155 17.63 3.19 8.35
CA ARG A 155 19.03 3.57 8.13
C ARG A 155 19.84 2.50 7.39
N ILE A 156 19.57 1.21 7.63
CA ILE A 156 20.22 0.11 6.90
C ILE A 156 19.84 0.15 5.42
N GLU A 157 18.56 0.38 5.11
CA GLU A 157 18.10 0.46 3.72
C GLU A 157 18.71 1.68 3.00
N ASP A 158 18.77 2.83 3.66
CA ASP A 158 19.43 4.02 3.11
C ASP A 158 20.91 3.77 2.82
N VAL A 159 21.64 3.14 3.75
CA VAL A 159 23.06 2.79 3.56
C VAL A 159 23.23 1.74 2.47
N LYS A 160 22.30 0.80 2.33
CA LYS A 160 22.31 -0.21 1.27
C LYS A 160 22.17 0.42 -0.12
N GLN A 161 21.29 1.41 -0.28
CA GLN A 161 21.18 2.16 -1.54
C GLN A 161 22.50 2.86 -1.90
N MET A 162 23.22 3.40 -0.90
CA MET A 162 24.53 4.02 -1.13
C MET A 162 25.60 3.01 -1.60
N SER A 163 25.49 1.73 -1.23
CA SER A 163 26.39 0.69 -1.74
C SER A 163 26.19 0.40 -3.23
N SER A 164 24.95 0.48 -3.73
CA SER A 164 24.63 0.28 -5.16
C SER A 164 25.09 1.43 -6.06
N VAL A 165 25.31 2.63 -5.51
CA VAL A 165 25.79 3.79 -6.29
C VAL A 165 27.17 3.51 -6.92
N VAL A 166 28.02 2.72 -6.27
CA VAL A 166 29.33 2.34 -6.81
C VAL A 166 29.19 1.47 -8.06
N GLU A 167 28.26 0.53 -8.07
CA GLU A 167 27.98 -0.33 -9.24
C GLU A 167 27.35 0.48 -10.38
N ILE A 168 26.39 1.36 -10.07
CA ILE A 168 25.76 2.25 -11.05
C ILE A 168 26.79 3.19 -11.68
N THR A 169 27.75 3.68 -10.91
CA THR A 169 28.81 4.54 -11.46
C THR A 169 29.72 3.76 -12.41
N LYS A 170 30.09 2.53 -12.05
CA LYS A 170 30.87 1.65 -12.95
C LYS A 170 30.13 1.34 -14.23
N SER A 171 28.84 1.00 -14.15
CA SER A 171 28.03 0.73 -15.34
C SER A 171 27.88 1.98 -16.21
N LEU A 172 27.79 3.18 -15.64
CA LEU A 172 27.74 4.42 -16.41
C LEU A 172 29.04 4.69 -17.19
N PHE A 173 30.20 4.33 -16.61
CA PHE A 173 31.48 4.37 -17.33
C PHE A 173 31.62 3.26 -18.39
N GLU A 174 31.07 2.08 -18.15
CA GLU A 174 31.03 0.99 -19.13
C GLU A 174 30.16 1.38 -20.32
N VAL A 175 28.94 1.87 -20.08
CA VAL A 175 28.03 2.39 -21.11
C VAL A 175 28.72 3.48 -21.93
N SER A 176 29.40 4.44 -21.28
CA SER A 176 30.15 5.48 -22.01
C SER A 176 31.25 4.92 -22.91
N LYS A 177 31.97 3.87 -22.48
CA LYS A 177 32.98 3.20 -23.31
C LYS A 177 32.36 2.38 -24.45
N GLU A 178 31.25 1.71 -24.19
CA GLU A 178 30.52 0.94 -25.20
C GLU A 178 29.91 1.85 -26.27
N THR A 179 29.35 3.00 -25.89
CA THR A 179 28.86 4.01 -26.82
C THR A 179 29.97 4.50 -27.74
N ALA A 180 31.13 4.87 -27.20
CA ALA A 180 32.26 5.34 -28.03
C ALA A 180 32.77 4.26 -29.00
N LYS A 181 32.77 2.99 -28.60
CA LYS A 181 33.13 1.86 -29.48
C LYS A 181 32.11 1.66 -30.58
N LEU A 182 30.83 1.62 -30.24
CA LEU A 182 29.75 1.42 -31.21
C LEU A 182 29.66 2.58 -32.20
N GLU A 183 29.90 3.82 -31.76
CA GLU A 183 29.98 4.96 -32.67
C GLU A 183 31.16 4.82 -33.64
N ALA A 184 32.34 4.41 -33.17
CA ALA A 184 33.50 4.18 -34.04
C ALA A 184 33.25 3.06 -35.06
N GLU A 185 32.67 1.93 -34.63
CA GLU A 185 32.30 0.82 -35.50
C GLU A 185 31.24 1.22 -36.53
N ALA A 186 30.24 2.01 -36.12
CA ALA A 186 29.22 2.56 -37.02
C ALA A 186 29.84 3.50 -38.07
N TYR A 187 30.76 4.39 -37.68
CA TYR A 187 31.47 5.26 -38.61
C TYR A 187 32.32 4.48 -39.62
N GLU A 188 33.01 3.42 -39.20
CA GLU A 188 33.80 2.60 -40.11
C GLU A 188 32.90 1.87 -41.12
N GLN A 189 31.76 1.33 -40.66
CA GLN A 189 30.79 0.68 -41.53
C GLN A 189 30.11 1.65 -42.50
N GLU A 190 29.79 2.87 -42.04
CA GLU A 190 29.25 3.92 -42.89
C GLU A 190 30.24 4.32 -43.98
N GLN A 191 31.52 4.51 -43.66
CA GLN A 191 32.56 4.78 -44.66
C GLN A 191 32.70 3.65 -45.68
N LYS A 192 32.71 2.39 -45.22
CA LYS A 192 32.79 1.22 -46.12
C LYS A 192 31.59 1.14 -47.07
N THR A 193 30.39 1.39 -46.56
CA THR A 193 29.16 1.34 -47.37
C THR A 193 29.05 2.54 -48.32
N ALA A 194 29.48 3.73 -47.90
CA ALA A 194 29.57 4.91 -48.77
C ALA A 194 30.52 4.67 -49.95
N ILE A 195 31.75 4.19 -49.68
CA ILE A 195 32.72 3.87 -50.75
C ILE A 195 32.18 2.78 -51.68
N ALA A 196 31.54 1.73 -51.13
CA ALA A 196 30.92 0.68 -51.94
C ALA A 196 29.78 1.23 -52.82
N ALA A 197 28.97 2.16 -52.30
CA ALA A 197 27.90 2.81 -53.04
C ALA A 197 28.42 3.72 -54.15
N GLU A 198 29.48 4.49 -53.89
CA GLU A 198 30.15 5.32 -54.90
C GLU A 198 30.74 4.47 -56.03
N ALA A 199 31.45 3.39 -55.68
CA ALA A 199 32.02 2.47 -56.65
C ALA A 199 30.93 1.81 -57.52
N LYS A 200 29.80 1.42 -56.90
CA LYS A 200 28.63 0.92 -57.62
C LYS A 200 28.04 1.98 -58.55
N ALA A 201 27.86 3.21 -58.09
CA ALA A 201 27.30 4.29 -58.91
C ALA A 201 28.17 4.57 -60.14
N VAL A 202 29.50 4.53 -59.99
CA VAL A 202 30.43 4.62 -61.12
C VAL A 202 30.21 3.45 -62.07
N LEU A 203 30.17 2.21 -61.59
CA LEU A 203 29.96 1.02 -62.44
C LEU A 203 28.61 1.05 -63.17
N ASP A 204 27.53 1.43 -62.48
CA ASP A 204 26.20 1.57 -63.05
C ASP A 204 26.17 2.68 -64.13
N SER A 205 26.96 3.75 -63.95
CA SER A 205 27.11 4.80 -64.96
C SER A 205 27.81 4.30 -66.23
N TRP A 206 28.83 3.45 -66.09
CA TRP A 206 29.50 2.79 -67.22
C TRP A 206 28.56 1.84 -67.95
N VAL A 207 27.85 0.98 -67.22
CA VAL A 207 26.87 0.04 -67.81
C VAL A 207 25.76 0.81 -68.53
N ARG A 208 25.26 1.90 -67.95
CA ARG A 208 24.27 2.76 -68.59
C ARG A 208 24.82 3.42 -69.86
N TYR A 209 26.07 3.90 -69.82
CA TYR A 209 26.72 4.46 -71.00
C TYR A 209 26.87 3.42 -72.11
N GLU A 210 27.37 2.23 -71.80
CA GLU A 210 27.48 1.12 -72.77
C GLU A 210 26.12 0.72 -73.35
N GLY A 211 25.09 0.63 -72.51
CA GLY A 211 23.72 0.34 -72.94
C GLY A 211 23.20 1.39 -73.92
N GLN A 212 23.42 2.68 -73.63
CA GLN A 212 23.02 3.78 -74.52
C GLN A 212 23.79 3.76 -75.84
N VAL A 213 25.10 3.48 -75.81
CA VAL A 213 25.92 3.38 -77.03
C VAL A 213 25.45 2.21 -77.90
N LYS A 214 25.23 1.03 -77.31
CA LYS A 214 24.70 -0.15 -78.03
C LYS A 214 23.32 0.13 -78.65
N GLN A 215 22.43 0.78 -77.91
CA GLN A 215 21.10 1.17 -78.44
C GLN A 215 21.20 2.18 -79.58
N ARG A 216 22.09 3.19 -79.49
CA ARG A 216 22.34 4.14 -80.58
C ARG A 216 22.90 3.46 -81.81
N GLN A 217 23.89 2.58 -81.63
CA GLN A 217 24.47 1.80 -82.73
C GLN A 217 23.41 0.91 -83.41
N GLN A 218 22.58 0.21 -82.64
CA GLN A 218 21.48 -0.58 -83.20
C GLN A 218 20.48 0.28 -83.97
N LYS A 219 20.16 1.48 -83.46
CA LYS A 219 19.27 2.42 -84.14
C LYS A 219 19.87 2.96 -85.44
N GLU A 220 21.12 3.40 -85.43
CA GLU A 220 21.85 3.87 -86.63
C GLU A 220 22.01 2.75 -87.67
N LEU A 221 22.33 1.53 -87.24
CA LEU A 221 22.38 0.36 -88.11
C LEU A 221 21.01 0.06 -88.71
N ALA A 222 19.94 0.05 -87.90
CA ALA A 222 18.57 -0.17 -88.38
C ALA A 222 18.14 0.92 -89.37
N GLU A 223 18.37 2.20 -89.08
CA GLU A 223 18.08 3.31 -89.99
C GLU A 223 18.88 3.19 -91.30
N SER A 224 20.16 2.80 -91.24
CA SER A 224 20.98 2.58 -92.44
C SER A 224 20.50 1.40 -93.29
N ILE A 225 20.04 0.31 -92.66
CA ILE A 225 19.49 -0.87 -93.34
C ILE A 225 18.12 -0.52 -93.95
N ILE A 226 17.24 0.15 -93.21
CA ILE A 226 15.94 0.63 -93.73
C ILE A 226 16.16 1.57 -94.92
N ALA A 227 17.11 2.50 -94.83
CA ALA A 227 17.46 3.41 -95.93
C ALA A 227 18.05 2.68 -97.16
N LYS A 228 18.83 1.61 -96.95
CA LYS A 228 19.33 0.76 -98.05
C LYS A 228 18.21 -0.04 -98.70
N VAL A 229 17.35 -0.70 -97.91
CA VAL A 229 16.21 -1.49 -98.41
C VAL A 229 15.22 -0.61 -99.17
N THR A 230 14.89 0.58 -98.66
CA THR A 230 14.02 1.53 -99.37
C THR A 230 14.61 1.98 -100.70
N LYS A 231 15.92 2.29 -100.76
CA LYS A 231 16.62 2.57 -102.03
C LYS A 231 16.66 1.38 -102.99
N GLU A 232 16.81 0.16 -102.47
CA GLU A 232 16.76 -1.05 -103.30
C GLU A 232 15.35 -1.29 -103.87
N LEU A 233 14.29 -0.96 -103.12
CA LEU A 233 12.89 -1.05 -103.57
C LEU A 233 12.53 -0.03 -104.67
N GLU A 234 13.21 1.11 -104.74
CA GLU A 234 13.03 2.09 -105.82
C GLU A 234 13.66 1.65 -107.16
N ASN A 235 14.54 0.65 -107.15
CA ASN A 235 15.18 0.15 -108.37
C ASN A 235 14.20 -0.71 -109.19
N PRO A 236 13.97 -0.40 -110.49
CA PRO A 236 12.98 -1.11 -111.32
C PRO A 236 13.33 -2.59 -111.54
N LYS A 237 14.61 -2.98 -111.38
CA LYS A 237 15.06 -4.38 -111.47
C LYS A 237 14.57 -5.23 -110.29
N VAL A 238 14.56 -4.66 -109.08
CA VAL A 238 14.10 -5.35 -107.86
C VAL A 238 12.58 -5.43 -107.85
N LEU A 239 11.88 -4.38 -108.28
CA LEU A 239 10.43 -4.39 -108.47
C LEU A 239 9.98 -5.51 -109.43
N GLN A 240 10.68 -5.69 -110.55
CA GLN A 240 10.40 -6.78 -111.49
C GLN A 240 10.68 -8.17 -110.89
N GLN A 241 11.77 -8.33 -110.13
CA GLN A 241 12.08 -9.58 -109.42
C GLN A 241 11.06 -9.90 -108.32
N ILE A 242 10.60 -8.91 -107.56
CA ILE A 242 9.53 -9.08 -106.55
C ILE A 242 8.22 -9.46 -107.25
N LEU A 243 7.90 -8.86 -108.39
CA LEU A 243 6.68 -9.18 -109.14
C LEU A 243 6.74 -10.61 -109.71
N GLN A 244 7.89 -11.03 -110.24
CA GLN A 244 8.12 -12.41 -110.69
C GLN A 244 8.09 -13.41 -109.53
N GLN A 245 8.70 -13.10 -108.39
CA GLN A 245 8.66 -13.94 -107.20
C GLN A 245 7.25 -14.00 -106.59
N SER A 246 6.51 -12.89 -106.59
CA SER A 246 5.11 -12.86 -106.12
C SER A 246 4.20 -13.68 -107.02
N VAL A 247 4.44 -13.70 -108.33
CA VAL A 247 3.74 -14.60 -109.28
C VAL A 247 4.12 -16.06 -109.01
N ALA A 248 5.42 -16.36 -108.82
CA ALA A 248 5.90 -17.71 -108.49
C ALA A 248 5.37 -18.22 -107.13
N ASP A 249 5.24 -17.36 -106.11
CA ASP A 249 4.68 -17.71 -104.80
C ASP A 249 3.15 -17.90 -104.85
N VAL A 250 2.45 -17.15 -105.69
CA VAL A 250 1.01 -17.37 -105.95
C VAL A 250 0.80 -18.67 -106.73
N GLU A 251 1.64 -18.94 -107.72
CA GLU A 251 1.63 -20.19 -108.48
C GLU A 251 1.98 -21.38 -107.58
N SER A 252 2.97 -21.28 -106.69
CA SER A 252 3.31 -22.35 -105.74
C SER A 252 2.24 -22.58 -104.67
N LYS A 253 1.57 -21.52 -104.18
CA LYS A 253 0.48 -21.63 -103.21
C LYS A 253 -0.81 -22.15 -103.84
N LYS A 254 -1.00 -21.97 -105.15
CA LYS A 254 -2.06 -22.63 -105.94
C LYS A 254 -1.66 -24.04 -106.39
N GLN A 255 -0.37 -24.32 -106.47
CA GLN A 255 0.24 -25.64 -106.73
C GLN A 255 0.63 -26.35 -105.42
N CYS A 256 -0.09 -26.08 -104.33
CA CYS A 256 -0.02 -26.91 -103.13
C CYS A 256 -1.33 -27.71 -103.03
N PRO A 257 -1.33 -29.01 -103.36
CA PRO A 257 -2.47 -29.86 -103.10
C PRO A 257 -2.64 -29.99 -101.58
N ALA A 258 -3.85 -29.76 -101.08
CA ALA A 258 -4.24 -30.41 -99.82
C ALA A 258 -4.04 -31.92 -100.01
N PRO A 259 -3.34 -32.59 -99.08
CA PRO A 259 -4.11 -33.33 -98.10
C PRO A 259 -3.49 -33.44 -96.68
N THR A 260 -4.41 -33.71 -95.74
CA THR A 260 -4.28 -34.53 -94.52
C THR A 260 -3.56 -33.97 -93.29
N SER A 261 -4.36 -33.68 -92.24
CA SER A 261 -3.95 -33.84 -90.83
C SER A 261 -3.40 -35.25 -90.58
N PRO A 262 -2.38 -35.44 -89.73
CA PRO A 262 -2.68 -35.60 -88.30
C PRO A 262 -1.58 -35.11 -87.31
N SER A 263 -2.04 -34.68 -86.13
CA SER A 263 -1.39 -34.79 -84.80
C SER A 263 0.14 -34.62 -84.63
N SER A 264 0.56 -33.59 -83.89
CA SER A 264 1.27 -33.75 -82.59
C SER A 264 1.61 -32.42 -81.91
N GLU A 265 1.33 -32.39 -80.60
CA GLU A 265 1.99 -31.64 -79.53
C GLU A 265 2.32 -30.14 -79.66
N VAL A 266 1.56 -29.37 -78.88
CA VAL A 266 2.01 -28.12 -78.27
C VAL A 266 2.79 -28.47 -77.00
N PRO A 267 4.12 -28.26 -76.90
CA PRO A 267 4.75 -28.14 -75.61
C PRO A 267 4.50 -26.71 -75.12
N ARG A 268 3.55 -26.59 -74.20
CA ARG A 268 3.42 -25.40 -73.35
C ARG A 268 4.53 -25.47 -72.30
N THR A 269 5.74 -25.03 -72.66
CA THR A 269 6.80 -24.82 -71.68
C THR A 269 6.51 -23.53 -70.93
N SER A 270 5.91 -23.73 -69.76
CA SER A 270 6.23 -23.02 -68.52
C SER A 270 7.61 -22.35 -68.58
N PHE A 271 7.62 -21.04 -68.77
CA PHE A 271 8.73 -20.20 -68.31
C PHE A 271 8.34 -19.65 -66.94
N TYR A 272 9.26 -19.89 -66.00
CA TYR A 272 9.40 -19.21 -64.72
C TYR A 272 9.18 -17.71 -64.81
#